data_AF-A0A2N2L191-F1
#
_entry.id   AF-A0A2N2L191-F1
#
_cell.length_a   1.000
_cell.length_b   1.000
_cell.length_c   1.000
_cell.angle_alpha   90.00
_cell.angle_beta   90.00
_cell.angle_gamma   90.00
#
_symmetry.space_group_name_H-M   'P 1'
#
loop_
_entity.id
_entity.type
_entity.pdbx_description
1 polymer ?
#
loop_
_entity_poly.entity_id
_entity_poly.type
_entity_poly.pdbx_seq_one_letter_code
_entity_poly.pdbx_strand_id
1 'polypeptide(L)' 'MPKMTVDPKYCKGCGLCIVACPKKIIRFSENINSKGYHYAECFDQDACIACKMCYQTCPDVAITVEK' A
#
# COMPACT_ATOMS: atom_id res chain seq x y z
N MET A 1 -14.25 -0.67 9.64
CA MET A 1 -13.90 -1.64 8.58
C MET A 1 -12.44 -1.39 8.29
N PRO A 2 -11.61 -2.44 8.27
CA PRO A 2 -10.20 -2.31 7.96
C PRO A 2 -9.97 -1.49 6.70
N LYS A 3 -9.04 -0.54 6.76
CA LYS A 3 -8.69 0.31 5.61
C LYS A 3 -7.19 0.49 5.54
N MET A 4 -6.64 0.31 4.35
CA MET A 4 -5.26 0.60 4.03
C MET A 4 -5.20 1.74 3.02
N THR A 5 -4.50 2.82 3.36
CA THR A 5 -4.34 3.99 2.49
C THR A 5 -2.87 4.22 2.22
N VAL A 6 -2.52 4.58 0.98
CA VAL A 6 -1.16 4.95 0.57
C VAL A 6 -1.13 6.43 0.26
N ASP A 7 -0.16 7.16 0.83
CA ASP A 7 0.13 8.53 0.41
C ASP A 7 1.06 8.49 -0.82
N PRO A 8 0.56 8.88 -2.02
CA PRO A 8 1.35 8.87 -3.24
C PRO A 8 2.49 9.88 -3.21
N LYS A 9 2.51 10.86 -2.30
CA LYS A 9 3.65 11.79 -2.14
C LYS A 9 4.87 11.09 -1.58
N TYR A 10 4.70 10.07 -0.73
CA TYR A 10 5.79 9.35 -0.09
C TYR A 10 6.14 8.05 -0.82
N CYS A 11 5.15 7.37 -1.40
CA CYS A 11 5.37 6.10 -2.08
C CYS A 11 6.31 6.22 -3.29
N LYS A 12 7.34 5.36 -3.35
CA LYS A 12 8.30 5.27 -4.46
C LYS A 12 8.11 4.04 -5.36
N GLY A 13 6.99 3.33 -5.23
CA GLY A 13 6.68 2.17 -6.09
C GLY A 13 7.64 0.98 -5.93
N CYS A 14 8.25 0.76 -4.76
CA CYS A 14 9.23 -0.32 -4.57
C CYS A 14 8.66 -1.74 -4.50
N GLY A 15 7.34 -1.89 -4.30
CA GLY A 15 6.66 -3.20 -4.30
C GLY A 15 6.81 -4.06 -3.03
N LEU A 16 7.58 -3.63 -2.01
CA LEU A 16 7.76 -4.43 -0.77
C LEU A 16 6.43 -4.75 -0.06
N CYS A 17 5.52 -3.78 0.01
CA CYS A 17 4.20 -3.99 0.60
C CYS A 17 3.34 -5.01 -0.16
N ILE A 18 3.51 -5.12 -1.48
CA ILE A 18 2.81 -6.09 -2.35
C ILE A 18 3.25 -7.51 -1.97
N VAL A 19 4.57 -7.71 -1.82
CA VAL A 19 5.12 -9.01 -1.40
C VAL A 19 4.66 -9.35 0.02
N ALA A 20 4.76 -8.39 0.95
CA ALA A 20 4.46 -8.58 2.37
C ALA A 20 2.98 -8.83 2.68
N CYS A 21 2.05 -8.39 1.82
CA CYS A 21 0.62 -8.58 2.07
C CYS A 21 0.25 -10.08 2.00
N PRO A 22 -0.23 -10.70 3.10
CA PRO A 22 -0.60 -12.12 3.10
C PRO A 22 -1.88 -12.38 2.29
N LYS A 23 -2.74 -11.36 2.16
CA LYS A 23 -4.00 -11.43 1.40
C LYS A 23 -3.80 -11.16 -0.10
N LYS A 24 -2.63 -10.68 -0.52
CA LYS A 24 -2.30 -10.35 -1.92
C LYS A 24 -3.27 -9.35 -2.56
N ILE A 25 -3.68 -8.35 -1.77
CA ILE A 25 -4.66 -7.30 -2.14
C ILE A 25 -4.02 -5.94 -2.46
N ILE A 26 -2.71 -5.90 -2.66
CA ILE A 26 -1.97 -4.68 -2.98
C ILE A 26 -1.35 -4.85 -4.37
N ARG A 27 -1.45 -3.83 -5.21
CA ARG A 27 -0.86 -3.77 -6.54
C ARG A 27 -0.23 -2.41 -6.79
N PHE A 28 0.44 -2.24 -7.92
CA PHE A 28 0.78 -0.91 -8.41
C PHE A 28 -0.46 -0.25 -9.02
N SER A 29 -0.67 1.03 -8.68
CA SER A 29 -1.72 1.84 -9.27
C SER A 29 -1.45 2.06 -10.75
N GLU A 30 -2.53 2.15 -11.53
CA GLU A 30 -2.45 2.59 -12.93
C GLU A 30 -2.06 4.07 -13.03
N ASN A 31 -2.25 4.84 -11.95
CA ASN A 31 -1.88 6.25 -11.87
C ASN A 31 -0.40 6.43 -11.52
N ILE A 32 0.16 7.54 -11.99
CA ILE A 32 1.53 7.98 -11.69
C ILE A 32 1.48 9.16 -10.72
N ASN A 33 2.28 9.12 -9.67
CA ASN A 33 2.39 10.24 -8.73
C ASN A 33 3.29 11.37 -9.25
N SER A 34 3.34 12.50 -8.53
CA SER A 34 4.20 13.65 -8.88
C SER A 34 5.70 13.36 -9.02
N LYS A 35 6.16 12.17 -8.61
CA LYS A 35 7.57 11.73 -8.68
C LYS A 35 7.82 10.73 -9.82
N GLY A 36 6.81 10.41 -10.63
CA GLY A 36 6.95 9.49 -11.75
C GLY A 36 6.79 8.00 -11.41
N TYR A 37 6.30 7.66 -10.21
CA TYR A 37 6.10 6.27 -9.80
C TYR A 37 4.65 5.83 -9.91
N HIS A 38 4.44 4.61 -10.39
CA HIS A 38 3.24 3.84 -10.07
C HIS A 38 3.28 3.47 -8.59
N TYR A 39 2.54 4.22 -7.77
CA TYR A 39 2.50 4.02 -6.32
C TYR A 39 1.70 2.75 -5.98
N ALA A 40 1.89 2.21 -4.78
CA ALA A 40 1.11 1.05 -4.33
C ALA A 40 -0.34 1.45 -4.02
N GLU A 41 -1.30 0.60 -4.32
CA GLU A 41 -2.70 0.75 -3.92
C GLU A 41 -3.28 -0.57 -3.42
N CYS A 42 -4.20 -0.51 -2.46
CA CYS A 42 -5.01 -1.64 -2.05
C CYS A 42 -6.25 -1.69 -2.94
N PHE A 43 -6.36 -2.72 -3.78
CA PHE A 43 -7.46 -2.84 -4.76
C PHE A 43 -8.71 -3.51 -4.18
N ASP A 44 -8.62 -4.11 -3.00
CA ASP A 44 -9.71 -4.78 -2.30
C ASP A 44 -9.62 -4.48 -0.79
N GLN A 45 -10.31 -3.42 -0.38
CA GLN A 45 -10.33 -3.00 1.03
C GLN A 45 -11.13 -3.98 1.91
N ASP A 46 -12.14 -4.64 1.36
CA ASP A 46 -13.02 -5.55 2.10
C ASP A 46 -12.28 -6.81 2.55
N ALA A 47 -11.30 -7.25 1.76
CA ALA A 47 -10.40 -8.36 2.11
C ALA A 47 -9.26 -7.97 3.08
N CYS A 48 -9.11 -6.69 3.42
CA CYS A 48 -8.09 -6.23 4.36
C CYS A 48 -8.38 -6.73 5.79
N ILE A 49 -7.38 -7.34 6.44
CA ILE A 49 -7.49 -7.85 7.83
C ILE A 49 -6.76 -6.97 8.86
N ALA A 50 -6.31 -5.77 8.45
CA ALA A 50 -5.54 -4.84 9.28
C ALA A 50 -4.32 -5.46 10.00
N CYS A 51 -3.60 -6.41 9.37
CA CYS A 51 -2.43 -7.07 9.97
C CYS A 51 -1.18 -6.16 10.07
N LYS A 52 -1.20 -5.00 9.42
CA LYS A 52 -0.12 -3.98 9.43
C LYS A 52 1.23 -4.40 8.83
N MET A 53 1.34 -5.56 8.17
CA MET A 53 2.60 -5.97 7.51
C MET A 53 3.05 -4.99 6.42
N CYS A 54 2.11 -4.48 5.61
CA CYS A 54 2.39 -3.46 4.61
C CYS A 54 2.91 -2.15 5.23
N TYR A 55 2.35 -1.74 6.37
CA TYR A 55 2.80 -0.58 7.13
C TYR A 55 4.23 -0.78 7.64
N GLN A 56 4.50 -1.90 8.32
CA GLN A 56 5.81 -2.17 8.95
C GLN A 56 6.93 -2.33 7.92
N THR A 57 6.63 -2.89 6.75
CA THR A 57 7.64 -3.11 5.72
C THR A 57 7.96 -1.88 4.87
N CYS A 58 7.13 -0.82 4.92
CA CYS A 58 7.27 0.33 4.04
C CYS A 58 8.46 1.20 4.49
N PRO A 59 9.55 1.31 3.70
CA PRO A 59 10.72 2.08 4.11
C PRO A 59 10.47 3.59 4.09
N ASP A 60 9.48 4.05 3.33
CA ASP A 60 9.15 5.47 3.14
C ASP A 60 7.99 5.94 4.03
N VAL A 61 7.47 5.08 4.91
CA VAL A 61 6.34 5.39 5.82
C VAL A 61 5.11 5.94 5.06
N ALA A 62 4.89 5.43 3.85
CA ALA A 62 3.85 5.92 2.93
C ALA A 62 2.47 5.30 3.17
N ILE A 63 2.33 4.39 4.14
CA ILE A 63 1.12 3.55 4.30
C ILE A 63 0.49 3.84 5.67
N THR A 64 -0.82 3.95 5.72
CA THR A 64 -1.63 4.01 6.95
C THR A 64 -2.59 2.83 6.97
N VAL A 65 -2.82 2.23 8.16
CA VAL A 65 -3.75 1.11 8.36
C VAL A 65 -4.68 1.40 9.53
N GLU A 66 -5.98 1.45 9.26
CA GLU A 66 -7.08 1.67 10.20
C GLU A 66 -7.91 0.37 10.35
N LYS A 67 -8.63 0.18 11.46
CA LYS A 67 -9.45 -1.03 11.74
C LYS A 67 -10.91 -0.65 11.96
#